data_AF-A0A1W9TQR8-F1
#
_entry.id   AF-A0A1W9TQR8-F1
#
_cell.length_a   1.000
_cell.length_b   1.000
_cell.length_c   1.000
_cell.angle_alpha   90.00
_cell.angle_beta   90.00
_cell.angle_gamma   90.00
#
_symmetry.space_group_name_H-M   'P 1'
#
loop_
_entity.id
_entity.type
_entity.pdbx_description
1 polymer ?
#
loop_
_entity_poly.entity_id
_entity_poly.type
_entity_poly.pdbx_seq_one_letter_code
_entity_poly.pdbx_strand_id
1 'polypeptide(L)'
;MKRICPNPSTWNEIFKKLTMHSKANQCKPPEPPKPLILAGWAYSNDIEKMHRWENTMQWANNNDCIELISSIPEDQFYCVEEPTSYTVGPMGGPMYRSWDYETKECPTSVALEQYFMTLFTKWSEIVGADIANITHPMKFTGAKARRLLVYAKENCLPPWGEWTYLSNEKLKRRTFTKMRAAINKAISPHEIDHVDFTHERSAEPNA
;
A
#
# COMPACT_ATOMS: atom_id res chain seq x y z
N MET A 1 -29.54 2.86 -11.68
CA MET A 1 -28.07 2.84 -11.54
C MET A 1 -27.66 3.91 -10.53
N LYS A 2 -26.68 3.60 -9.66
CA LYS A 2 -26.10 4.51 -8.68
C LYS A 2 -24.74 5.03 -9.19
N ARG A 3 -24.51 6.33 -9.08
CA ARG A 3 -23.20 6.95 -9.36
C ARG A 3 -22.22 6.59 -8.25
N ILE A 4 -21.08 6.02 -8.62
CA ILE A 4 -20.03 5.68 -7.66
C ILE A 4 -18.97 6.77 -7.64
N CYS A 5 -18.36 7.06 -8.79
CA CYS A 5 -17.28 8.04 -8.95
C CYS A 5 -17.04 8.31 -10.44
N PRO A 6 -16.28 9.37 -10.80
CA PRO A 6 -15.92 9.63 -12.19
C PRO A 6 -15.00 8.54 -12.74
N ASN A 7 -15.08 8.30 -14.06
CA ASN A 7 -14.16 7.41 -14.76
C ASN A 7 -12.70 7.86 -14.57
N PRO A 8 -11.71 6.93 -14.59
CA PRO A 8 -10.32 7.24 -14.23
C PRO A 8 -9.71 8.45 -14.93
N SER A 9 -9.96 8.60 -16.24
CA SER A 9 -9.45 9.73 -17.02
C SER A 9 -10.06 11.05 -16.55
N THR A 10 -11.37 11.09 -16.36
CA THR A 10 -12.10 12.26 -15.86
C THR A 10 -11.65 12.63 -14.44
N TRP A 11 -11.51 11.64 -13.56
CA TRP A 11 -11.04 11.86 -12.19
C TRP A 11 -9.62 12.44 -12.14
N ASN A 12 -8.74 11.98 -13.03
CA ASN A 12 -7.39 12.54 -13.17
C ASN A 12 -7.40 14.01 -13.63
N GLU A 13 -8.25 14.38 -14.59
CA GLU A 13 -8.37 15.77 -15.03
C GLU A 13 -8.93 16.69 -13.94
N ILE A 14 -9.90 16.20 -13.17
CA ILE A 14 -10.40 16.90 -11.97
C ILE A 14 -9.28 17.09 -10.96
N PHE A 15 -8.53 16.03 -10.65
CA PHE A 15 -7.43 16.11 -9.69
C PHE A 15 -6.40 17.16 -10.08
N LYS A 16 -6.02 17.24 -11.36
CA LYS A 16 -5.11 18.29 -11.87
C LYS A 16 -5.67 19.70 -11.62
N LYS A 17 -6.96 19.92 -11.88
CA LYS A 17 -7.63 21.21 -11.63
C LYS A 17 -7.61 21.57 -10.14
N LEU A 18 -7.97 20.62 -9.27
CA LEU A 18 -7.94 20.81 -7.82
C LEU A 18 -6.52 21.08 -7.31
N THR A 19 -5.50 20.41 -7.85
CA THR A 19 -4.09 20.68 -7.53
C THR A 19 -3.64 22.06 -7.99
N MET A 20 -4.09 22.55 -9.14
CA MET A 20 -3.81 23.92 -9.56
C MET A 20 -4.46 24.94 -8.61
N HIS A 21 -5.71 24.69 -8.21
CA HIS A 21 -6.42 25.52 -7.24
C HIS A 21 -5.69 25.56 -5.89
N SER A 22 -5.22 24.40 -5.40
CA SER A 22 -4.53 24.30 -4.12
C SER A 22 -3.15 24.95 -4.10
N LYS A 23 -2.52 25.13 -5.27
CA LYS A 23 -1.27 25.90 -5.41
C LYS A 23 -1.51 27.40 -5.42
N ALA A 24 -2.66 27.84 -5.92
CA ALA A 24 -3.02 29.25 -6.01
C ALA A 24 -3.66 29.79 -4.72
N ASN A 25 -4.23 28.92 -3.88
CA ASN A 25 -5.01 29.28 -2.70
C ASN A 25 -4.49 28.58 -1.44
N GLN A 26 -4.76 29.14 -0.27
CA GLN A 26 -4.41 28.51 1.00
C GLN A 26 -5.45 27.46 1.40
N CYS A 27 -5.35 26.27 0.81
CA CYS A 27 -6.27 25.18 1.07
C CYS A 27 -5.97 24.44 2.39
N LYS A 28 -7.01 23.89 3.02
CA LYS A 28 -6.92 22.97 4.17
C LYS A 28 -7.79 21.73 3.93
N PRO A 29 -7.19 20.52 3.92
CA PRO A 29 -5.75 20.23 3.83
C PRO A 29 -5.12 20.78 2.52
N PRO A 30 -3.79 20.98 2.47
CA PRO A 30 -3.13 21.70 1.37
C PRO A 30 -3.17 20.97 0.02
N GLU A 31 -3.36 19.65 0.04
CA GLU A 31 -3.46 18.84 -1.18
C GLU A 31 -4.84 18.17 -1.27
N PRO A 32 -5.43 18.09 -2.47
CA PRO A 32 -6.65 17.32 -2.68
C PRO A 32 -6.38 15.81 -2.53
N PRO A 33 -7.40 15.01 -2.17
CA PRO A 33 -7.27 13.56 -2.14
C PRO A 33 -6.84 12.99 -3.50
N LYS A 34 -5.82 12.12 -3.50
CA LYS A 34 -5.36 11.47 -4.73
C LYS A 34 -6.46 10.55 -5.30
N PRO A 35 -6.77 10.63 -6.60
CA PRO A 35 -7.83 9.85 -7.21
C PRO A 35 -7.44 8.37 -7.28
N LEU A 36 -8.43 7.48 -7.26
CA LEU A 36 -8.21 6.05 -7.53
C LEU A 36 -8.14 5.86 -9.04
N ILE A 37 -6.94 5.86 -9.60
CA ILE A 37 -6.70 5.66 -11.03
C ILE A 37 -5.75 4.47 -11.25
N LEU A 38 -5.74 3.92 -12.48
CA LEU A 38 -4.94 2.75 -12.86
C LEU A 38 -5.20 1.55 -11.93
N ALA A 39 -4.16 1.06 -11.25
CA ALA A 39 -4.26 -0.02 -10.28
C ALA A 39 -5.22 0.33 -9.13
N GLY A 40 -5.23 1.56 -8.64
CA GLY A 40 -6.15 1.97 -7.58
C GLY A 40 -7.62 1.85 -7.99
N TRP A 41 -7.92 2.04 -9.28
CA TRP A 41 -9.26 1.84 -9.81
C TRP A 41 -9.63 0.36 -9.97
N ALA A 42 -8.75 -0.39 -10.66
CA ALA A 42 -8.99 -1.80 -11.01
C ALA A 42 -9.14 -2.69 -9.77
N TYR A 43 -8.50 -2.28 -8.67
CA TYR A 43 -8.38 -3.08 -7.47
C TYR A 43 -9.21 -2.59 -6.29
N SER A 44 -9.95 -1.50 -6.41
CA SER A 44 -10.89 -1.06 -5.37
C SER A 44 -12.31 -1.58 -5.61
N ASN A 45 -13.08 -1.84 -4.56
CA ASN A 45 -14.53 -2.11 -4.69
C ASN A 45 -15.32 -0.81 -4.87
N ASP A 46 -16.62 -0.91 -5.13
CA ASP A 46 -17.45 0.27 -5.43
C ASP A 46 -17.62 1.18 -4.21
N ILE A 47 -17.72 0.61 -3.00
CA ILE A 47 -17.81 1.40 -1.75
C ILE A 47 -16.53 2.20 -1.49
N GLU A 48 -15.35 1.62 -1.70
CA GLU A 48 -14.06 2.32 -1.57
C GLU A 48 -13.94 3.46 -2.57
N LYS A 49 -14.34 3.22 -3.82
CA LYS A 49 -14.37 4.24 -4.86
C LYS A 49 -15.30 5.39 -4.51
N MET A 50 -16.51 5.07 -4.03
CA MET A 50 -17.51 6.04 -3.59
C MET A 50 -16.98 6.89 -2.43
N HIS A 51 -16.43 6.26 -1.40
CA HIS A 51 -15.90 6.98 -0.23
C HIS A 51 -14.71 7.88 -0.60
N ARG A 52 -13.83 7.44 -1.50
CA ARG A 52 -12.73 8.29 -1.96
C ARG A 52 -13.23 9.47 -2.79
N TRP A 53 -14.26 9.29 -3.59
CA TRP A 53 -14.90 10.38 -4.32
C TRP A 53 -15.60 11.37 -3.38
N GLU A 54 -16.30 10.89 -2.36
CA GLU A 54 -16.88 11.73 -1.30
C GLU A 54 -15.82 12.57 -0.59
N ASN A 55 -14.65 12.00 -0.27
CA ASN A 55 -13.53 12.75 0.28
C ASN A 55 -13.05 13.86 -0.66
N THR A 56 -13.00 13.61 -1.98
CA THR A 56 -12.67 14.64 -2.97
C THR A 56 -13.74 15.75 -2.99
N MET A 57 -15.03 15.40 -2.96
CA MET A 57 -16.11 16.38 -2.92
C MET A 57 -16.07 17.24 -1.64
N GLN A 58 -15.86 16.61 -0.48
CA GLN A 58 -15.72 17.32 0.79
C GLN A 58 -14.51 18.23 0.79
N TRP A 59 -13.36 17.79 0.26
CA TRP A 59 -12.19 18.64 0.11
C TRP A 59 -12.48 19.86 -0.76
N ALA A 60 -13.14 19.67 -1.91
CA ALA A 60 -13.46 20.77 -2.81
C ALA A 60 -14.46 21.76 -2.19
N ASN A 61 -15.46 21.25 -1.48
CA ASN A 61 -16.44 22.06 -0.75
C ASN A 61 -15.78 22.88 0.36
N ASN A 62 -14.89 22.28 1.15
CA ASN A 62 -14.19 22.96 2.25
C ASN A 62 -13.17 24.01 1.78
N ASN A 63 -12.84 24.01 0.48
CA ASN A 63 -11.87 24.92 -0.12
C ASN A 63 -12.51 25.80 -1.21
N ASP A 64 -13.83 25.98 -1.14
CA ASP A 64 -14.64 26.87 -1.99
C ASP A 64 -14.38 26.68 -3.49
N CYS A 65 -14.23 25.42 -3.92
CA CYS A 65 -13.95 25.08 -5.32
C CYS A 65 -14.78 23.90 -5.86
N ILE A 66 -15.97 23.70 -5.30
CA ILE A 66 -16.89 22.61 -5.68
C ILE A 66 -17.37 22.73 -7.14
N GLU A 67 -17.38 23.94 -7.69
CA GLU A 67 -17.71 24.22 -9.08
C GLU A 67 -16.74 23.58 -10.07
N LEU A 68 -15.50 23.29 -9.66
CA LEU A 68 -14.53 22.56 -10.48
C LEU A 68 -14.94 21.10 -10.74
N ILE A 69 -15.89 20.56 -9.96
CA ILE A 69 -16.33 19.16 -10.02
C ILE A 69 -17.83 18.98 -10.27
N SER A 70 -18.61 20.06 -10.31
CA SER A 70 -20.08 20.01 -10.40
C SER A 70 -20.60 19.65 -11.80
N SER A 71 -19.78 19.78 -12.84
CA SER A 71 -20.20 19.71 -14.25
C SER A 71 -19.78 18.43 -14.97
N ILE A 72 -19.66 17.31 -14.25
CA ILE A 72 -19.23 16.04 -14.84
C ILE A 72 -20.44 15.37 -15.54
N PRO A 73 -20.37 15.09 -16.85
CA PRO A 73 -21.43 14.40 -17.57
C PRO A 73 -21.68 12.97 -17.07
N GLU A 74 -22.90 12.46 -17.22
CA GLU A 74 -23.29 11.12 -16.73
C GLU A 74 -22.46 9.99 -17.37
N ASP A 75 -22.16 10.08 -18.66
CA ASP A 75 -21.35 9.11 -19.39
C ASP A 75 -19.88 9.09 -18.96
N GLN A 76 -19.46 10.09 -18.18
CA GLN A 76 -18.15 10.14 -17.54
C GLN A 76 -18.17 9.63 -16.09
N PHE A 77 -19.31 9.17 -15.60
CA PHE A 77 -19.40 8.45 -14.33
C PHE A 77 -19.37 6.94 -14.53
N TYR A 78 -18.71 6.29 -13.59
CA TYR A 78 -18.87 4.87 -13.38
C TYR A 78 -20.11 4.63 -12.49
N CYS A 79 -21.05 3.89 -13.05
CA CYS A 79 -22.35 3.62 -12.46
C CYS A 79 -22.60 2.11 -12.38
N VAL A 80 -23.25 1.68 -11.30
CA VAL A 80 -23.58 0.27 -11.06
C VAL A 80 -25.03 0.14 -10.60
N GLU A 81 -25.64 -1.03 -10.71
CA GLU A 81 -26.97 -1.27 -10.13
C GLU A 81 -26.88 -1.41 -8.61
N GLU A 82 -25.98 -2.28 -8.14
CA GLU A 82 -25.71 -2.52 -6.74
C GLU A 82 -24.20 -2.38 -6.45
N PRO A 83 -23.79 -1.50 -5.51
CA PRO A 83 -22.39 -1.32 -5.17
C PRO A 83 -21.81 -2.58 -4.52
N THR A 84 -20.70 -3.05 -5.06
CA THR A 84 -19.92 -4.13 -4.46
C THR A 84 -19.24 -3.65 -3.17
N SER A 85 -19.40 -4.43 -2.10
CA SER A 85 -18.78 -4.18 -0.79
C SER A 85 -17.82 -5.29 -0.35
N TYR A 86 -17.62 -6.31 -1.19
CA TYR A 86 -16.72 -7.41 -0.86
C TYR A 86 -15.28 -6.94 -0.74
N THR A 87 -14.51 -7.65 0.08
CA THR A 87 -13.12 -7.30 0.35
C THR A 87 -12.20 -7.85 -0.74
N VAL A 88 -11.50 -6.94 -1.43
CA VAL A 88 -10.64 -7.26 -2.58
C VAL A 88 -9.19 -7.49 -2.15
N GLY A 89 -8.82 -7.07 -0.94
CA GLY A 89 -7.46 -7.12 -0.44
C GLY A 89 -6.95 -8.56 -0.22
N PRO A 90 -5.64 -8.78 -0.29
CA PRO A 90 -5.05 -10.13 -0.21
C PRO A 90 -5.29 -10.83 1.14
N MET A 91 -5.63 -10.05 2.18
CA MET A 91 -6.01 -10.51 3.52
C MET A 91 -7.53 -10.60 3.76
N GLY A 92 -8.37 -10.36 2.74
CA GLY A 92 -9.82 -10.27 2.92
C GLY A 92 -10.27 -8.97 3.60
N GLY A 93 -9.48 -7.89 3.45
CA GLY A 93 -9.83 -6.52 3.84
C GLY A 93 -9.93 -5.59 2.62
N PRO A 94 -10.05 -4.26 2.82
CA PRO A 94 -9.97 -3.31 1.71
C PRO A 94 -8.66 -3.47 0.94
N MET A 95 -8.68 -3.33 -0.38
CA MET A 95 -7.44 -3.28 -1.17
C MET A 95 -6.82 -1.88 -1.07
N TYR A 96 -7.64 -0.87 -0.80
CA TYR A 96 -7.19 0.45 -0.41
C TYR A 96 -6.52 0.43 0.96
N ARG A 97 -5.21 0.71 1.01
CA ARG A 97 -4.51 1.12 2.23
C ARG A 97 -4.25 2.61 2.12
N SER A 98 -4.64 3.40 3.12
CA SER A 98 -4.37 4.86 3.17
C SER A 98 -2.89 5.15 2.91
N TRP A 99 -2.03 4.28 3.43
CA TRP A 99 -0.59 4.28 3.21
C TRP A 99 -0.20 4.25 1.72
N ASP A 100 -0.87 3.51 0.83
CA ASP A 100 -0.42 3.35 -0.57
C ASP A 100 -0.42 4.67 -1.37
N TYR A 101 -1.17 5.68 -0.91
CA TYR A 101 -1.40 6.91 -1.66
C TYR A 101 -0.83 8.14 -0.96
N GLU A 102 -0.48 8.10 0.32
CA GLU A 102 0.09 9.25 1.02
C GLU A 102 1.61 9.35 0.81
N THR A 103 2.10 10.56 0.58
CA THR A 103 3.54 10.84 0.52
C THR A 103 4.09 10.66 1.94
N LYS A 104 5.07 9.77 2.12
CA LYS A 104 5.71 9.59 3.44
C LYS A 104 7.13 10.09 3.40
N GLU A 105 7.55 10.65 4.52
CA GLU A 105 8.92 11.02 4.76
C GLU A 105 9.82 9.77 4.72
N CYS A 106 11.05 9.97 4.24
CA CYS A 106 12.05 8.92 4.33
C CYS A 106 12.47 8.79 5.81
N PRO A 107 12.40 7.60 6.41
CA PRO A 107 12.82 7.43 7.80
C PRO A 107 14.30 7.82 7.97
N THR A 108 14.62 8.41 9.11
CA THR A 108 16.01 8.73 9.47
C THR A 108 16.81 7.45 9.67
N SER A 109 18.15 7.54 9.62
CA SER A 109 19.03 6.41 9.88
C SER A 109 18.78 5.78 11.25
N VAL A 110 18.56 6.60 12.27
CA VAL A 110 18.25 6.16 13.64
C VAL A 110 16.92 5.41 13.70
N ALA A 111 15.88 5.93 13.04
CA ALA A 111 14.58 5.25 13.00
C ALA A 111 14.68 3.90 12.26
N LEU A 112 15.41 3.86 11.14
CA LEU A 112 15.66 2.62 10.39
C LEU A 112 16.39 1.56 11.21
N GLU A 113 17.37 1.96 12.01
CA GLU A 113 18.08 1.05 12.92
C GLU A 113 17.14 0.50 13.98
N GLN A 114 16.29 1.33 14.59
CA GLN A 114 15.27 0.88 15.56
C GLN A 114 14.27 -0.10 14.94
N TYR A 115 13.79 0.17 13.72
CA TYR A 115 12.91 -0.75 13.00
C TYR A 115 13.62 -2.06 12.67
N PHE A 116 14.88 -2.00 12.25
CA PHE A 116 15.66 -3.20 11.95
C PHE A 116 15.92 -4.03 13.21
N MET A 117 16.30 -3.40 14.32
CA MET A 117 16.49 -4.07 15.60
C MET A 117 15.20 -4.73 16.11
N THR A 118 14.04 -4.12 15.85
CA THR A 118 12.74 -4.73 16.14
C THR A 118 12.53 -6.01 15.35
N LEU A 119 12.80 -5.99 14.04
CA LEU A 119 12.71 -7.18 13.19
C LEU A 119 13.71 -8.26 13.61
N PHE A 120 14.95 -7.88 13.89
CA PHE A 120 16.03 -8.80 14.26
C PHE A 120 15.73 -9.53 15.58
N THR A 121 15.34 -8.78 16.61
CA THR A 121 15.09 -9.35 17.95
C THR A 121 13.79 -10.14 18.05
N LYS A 122 12.74 -9.72 17.33
CA LYS A 122 11.40 -10.31 17.41
C LYS A 122 11.04 -11.16 16.19
N TRP A 123 12.01 -11.55 15.36
CA TRP A 123 11.72 -12.20 14.09
C TRP A 123 10.79 -13.41 14.22
N SER A 124 11.10 -14.34 15.13
CA SER A 124 10.31 -15.55 15.38
C SER A 124 8.88 -15.26 15.83
N GLU A 125 8.68 -14.21 16.64
CA GLU A 125 7.35 -13.75 17.05
C GLU A 125 6.56 -13.16 15.87
N ILE A 126 7.25 -12.43 14.98
CA ILE A 126 6.63 -11.72 13.86
C ILE A 126 6.21 -12.68 12.74
N VAL A 127 7.12 -13.55 12.29
CA VAL A 127 6.88 -14.43 11.13
C VAL A 127 6.44 -15.84 11.52
N GLY A 128 6.54 -16.20 12.80
CA GLY A 128 6.29 -17.55 13.30
C GLY A 128 7.52 -18.44 13.20
N ALA A 129 7.57 -19.44 14.10
CA ALA A 129 8.73 -20.33 14.26
C ALA A 129 9.15 -21.04 12.96
N ASP A 130 8.18 -21.53 12.17
CA ASP A 130 8.46 -22.27 10.93
C ASP A 130 9.26 -21.44 9.93
N ILE A 131 8.89 -20.17 9.76
CA ILE A 131 9.57 -19.26 8.83
C ILE A 131 10.88 -18.75 9.45
N ALA A 132 10.89 -18.43 10.74
CA ALA A 132 12.08 -17.91 11.41
C ALA A 132 13.21 -18.95 11.55
N ASN A 133 12.90 -20.24 11.52
CA ASN A 133 13.91 -21.31 11.52
C ASN A 133 14.70 -21.39 10.21
N ILE A 134 14.14 -20.87 9.11
CA ILE A 134 14.73 -20.94 7.77
C ILE A 134 15.02 -19.55 7.19
N THR A 135 14.72 -18.47 7.93
CA THR A 135 14.94 -17.10 7.48
C THR A 135 15.40 -16.18 8.59
N HIS A 136 16.21 -15.17 8.24
CA HIS A 136 16.60 -14.10 9.16
C HIS A 136 16.66 -12.74 8.43
N PRO A 137 16.18 -11.65 9.05
CA PRO A 137 16.24 -10.33 8.43
C PRO A 137 17.70 -9.85 8.40
N MET A 138 18.13 -9.27 7.27
CA MET A 138 19.52 -8.83 7.08
C MET A 138 19.67 -7.33 7.09
N LYS A 139 18.88 -6.61 6.28
CA LYS A 139 18.90 -5.14 6.21
C LYS A 139 17.74 -4.60 5.38
N PHE A 140 17.42 -3.33 5.57
CA PHE A 140 16.64 -2.58 4.59
C PHE A 140 17.51 -2.16 3.40
N THR A 141 16.91 -2.13 2.20
CA THR A 141 17.56 -1.76 0.95
C THR A 141 16.67 -0.83 0.11
N GLY A 142 17.27 -0.29 -0.96
CA GLY A 142 16.64 0.68 -1.86
C GLY A 142 16.65 2.11 -1.32
N ALA A 143 16.45 3.09 -2.20
CA ALA A 143 16.56 4.52 -1.88
C ALA A 143 15.58 5.01 -0.78
N LYS A 144 14.47 4.30 -0.58
CA LYS A 144 13.45 4.60 0.44
C LYS A 144 13.48 3.63 1.64
N ALA A 145 14.44 2.70 1.67
CA ALA A 145 14.51 1.64 2.68
C ALA A 145 13.21 0.80 2.85
N ARG A 146 12.42 0.66 1.77
CA ARG A 146 11.15 -0.09 1.73
C ARG A 146 11.28 -1.50 1.16
N ARG A 147 12.50 -1.99 1.01
CA ARG A 147 12.78 -3.37 0.65
C ARG A 147 13.52 -4.02 1.80
N LEU A 148 13.02 -5.16 2.28
CA LEU A 148 13.72 -5.93 3.30
C LEU A 148 14.47 -7.08 2.62
N LEU A 149 15.78 -7.13 2.80
CA LEU A 149 16.57 -8.29 2.42
C LEU A 149 16.55 -9.30 3.57
N VAL A 150 16.17 -10.52 3.25
CA VAL A 150 16.04 -11.63 4.19
C VAL A 150 16.94 -12.76 3.72
N TYR A 151 17.78 -13.26 4.61
CA TYR A 151 18.50 -14.50 4.37
C TYR A 151 17.50 -15.65 4.39
N ALA A 152 17.57 -16.54 3.41
CA ALA A 152 16.81 -17.78 3.35
C ALA A 152 17.78 -18.96 3.28
N LYS A 153 17.58 -19.94 4.17
CA LYS A 153 18.40 -21.15 4.21
C LYS A 153 18.29 -21.92 2.89
N GLU A 154 19.44 -22.30 2.34
CA GLU A 154 19.51 -23.13 1.13
C GLU A 154 18.74 -24.45 1.30
N ASN A 155 18.20 -24.96 0.19
CA ASN A 155 17.46 -26.22 0.13
C ASN A 155 16.20 -26.29 1.02
N CYS A 156 15.73 -25.15 1.55
CA CYS A 156 14.42 -25.04 2.19
C CYS A 156 13.43 -24.38 1.24
N LEU A 157 12.19 -24.83 1.26
CA LEU A 157 11.09 -24.22 0.50
C LEU A 157 10.22 -23.37 1.45
N PRO A 158 9.80 -22.17 1.03
CA PRO A 158 8.88 -21.38 1.81
C PRO A 158 7.44 -21.92 1.75
N PRO A 159 6.60 -21.59 2.74
CA PRO A 159 5.21 -22.03 2.79
C PRO A 159 4.30 -21.40 1.72
N TRP A 160 4.82 -20.48 0.90
CA TRP A 160 4.07 -19.80 -0.16
C TRP A 160 4.39 -20.28 -1.58
N GLY A 161 5.25 -21.29 -1.74
CA GLY A 161 5.75 -21.73 -3.04
C GLY A 161 7.28 -21.67 -3.00
N GLU A 162 7.85 -20.67 -3.65
CA GLU A 162 9.30 -20.53 -3.79
C GLU A 162 9.77 -19.12 -3.41
N TRP A 163 11.08 -18.96 -3.25
CA TRP A 163 11.65 -17.69 -2.78
C TRP A 163 11.46 -16.57 -3.81
N THR A 164 11.43 -16.90 -5.10
CA THR A 164 11.30 -15.93 -6.21
C THR A 164 9.89 -15.86 -6.81
N TYR A 165 9.00 -16.81 -6.49
CA TYR A 165 7.64 -16.84 -7.04
C TYR A 165 6.61 -17.41 -6.06
N LEU A 166 5.39 -16.89 -6.14
CA LEU A 166 4.26 -17.36 -5.35
C LEU A 166 3.60 -18.56 -6.05
N SER A 167 3.21 -19.57 -5.28
CA SER A 167 2.43 -20.73 -5.75
C SER A 167 1.13 -20.31 -6.43
N ASN A 168 0.56 -21.09 -7.33
CA ASN A 168 -0.80 -20.82 -7.85
C ASN A 168 -1.90 -21.11 -6.83
N GLU A 169 -1.59 -21.84 -5.75
CA GLU A 169 -2.55 -22.16 -4.69
C GLU A 169 -2.78 -20.97 -3.77
N LYS A 170 -4.02 -20.44 -3.78
CA LYS A 170 -4.42 -19.24 -3.00
C LYS A 170 -4.06 -19.33 -1.51
N LEU A 171 -4.23 -20.49 -0.88
CA LEU A 171 -3.91 -20.70 0.52
C LEU A 171 -2.40 -20.54 0.80
N LYS A 172 -1.55 -21.12 -0.05
CA LYS A 172 -0.09 -20.96 0.02
C LYS A 172 0.32 -19.51 -0.19
N ARG A 173 -0.16 -18.83 -1.25
CA ARG A 173 0.21 -17.40 -1.48
C ARG A 173 -0.14 -16.48 -0.32
N ARG A 174 -1.23 -16.77 0.39
CA ARG A 174 -1.68 -15.98 1.53
C ARG A 174 -0.72 -16.06 2.72
N THR A 175 0.12 -17.09 2.83
CA THR A 175 1.13 -17.16 3.90
C THR A 175 2.18 -16.06 3.73
N PHE A 176 2.65 -15.79 2.50
CA PHE A 176 3.52 -14.65 2.22
C PHE A 176 2.86 -13.30 2.55
N THR A 177 1.59 -13.16 2.18
CA THR A 177 0.84 -11.92 2.47
C THR A 177 0.73 -11.69 3.98
N LYS A 178 0.41 -12.75 4.74
CA LYS A 178 0.36 -12.72 6.21
C LYS A 178 1.70 -12.34 6.82
N MET A 179 2.78 -12.97 6.35
CA MET A 179 4.13 -12.66 6.80
C MET A 179 4.49 -11.19 6.55
N ARG A 180 4.29 -10.68 5.33
CA ARG A 180 4.56 -9.26 5.01
C ARG A 180 3.70 -8.30 5.83
N ALA A 181 2.43 -8.64 6.05
CA ALA A 181 1.54 -7.85 6.90
C ALA A 181 2.01 -7.82 8.37
N ALA A 182 2.48 -8.94 8.90
CA ALA A 182 3.04 -9.01 10.25
C ALA A 182 4.32 -8.18 10.39
N ILE A 183 5.20 -8.24 9.37
CA ILE A 183 6.39 -7.38 9.30
C ILE A 183 5.99 -5.91 9.33
N ASN A 184 5.13 -5.44 8.42
CA ASN A 184 4.69 -4.04 8.39
C ASN A 184 4.01 -3.60 9.70
N LYS A 185 3.24 -4.49 10.33
CA LYS A 185 2.65 -4.21 11.65
C LYS A 185 3.72 -3.96 12.72
N ALA A 186 4.81 -4.72 12.70
CA ALA A 186 5.88 -4.62 13.70
C ALA A 186 6.75 -3.37 13.55
N ILE A 187 6.91 -2.84 12.33
CA ILE A 187 7.75 -1.67 12.04
C ILE A 187 6.98 -0.38 11.78
N SER A 188 5.66 -0.41 11.96
CA SER A 188 4.80 0.78 11.85
C SER A 188 5.34 1.94 12.72
N PRO A 189 5.38 3.19 12.22
CA PRO A 189 4.79 3.66 10.98
C PRO A 189 5.59 3.36 9.71
N HIS A 190 6.79 2.78 9.77
CA HIS A 190 7.50 2.37 8.56
C HIS A 190 6.84 1.13 7.93
N GLU A 191 6.99 0.96 6.62
CA GLU A 191 6.50 -0.23 5.92
C GLU A 191 7.44 -0.63 4.78
N ILE A 192 7.41 -1.93 4.47
CA ILE A 192 8.07 -2.49 3.31
C ILE A 192 7.08 -2.83 2.19
N ASP A 193 7.51 -2.55 0.97
CA ASP A 193 6.81 -2.87 -0.26
C ASP A 193 7.19 -4.29 -0.73
N HIS A 194 8.46 -4.64 -0.57
CA HIS A 194 9.05 -5.90 -1.04
C HIS A 194 9.87 -6.61 0.04
N VAL A 195 9.88 -7.94 -0.02
CA VAL A 195 10.79 -8.82 0.72
C VAL A 195 11.59 -9.58 -0.33
N ASP A 196 12.89 -9.35 -0.36
CA ASP A 196 13.82 -10.06 -1.23
C ASP A 196 14.55 -11.13 -0.41
N PHE A 197 14.79 -12.29 -1.03
CA PHE A 197 15.46 -13.41 -0.38
C PHE A 197 16.83 -13.65 -0.99
N THR A 198 17.83 -13.93 -0.15
CA THR A 198 19.17 -14.33 -0.59
C THR A 198 19.65 -15.55 0.19
N HIS A 199 20.49 -16.36 -0.44
CA HIS A 199 21.18 -17.49 0.20
C HIS A 199 22.57 -17.12 0.71
N GLU A 200 23.07 -15.93 0.35
CA GLU A 200 24.33 -15.43 0.85
C GLU A 200 24.15 -14.90 2.26
N ARG A 201 24.79 -15.53 3.24
CA ARG A 201 25.00 -14.88 4.54
C ARG A 201 25.90 -13.69 4.28
N SER A 202 25.44 -12.48 4.56
CA SER A 202 26.32 -11.32 4.59
C SER A 202 27.47 -11.64 5.54
N ALA A 203 28.70 -11.59 5.02
CA ALA A 203 29.89 -11.67 5.84
C ALA A 203 29.72 -10.71 7.03
N GLU A 204 29.88 -11.22 8.24
CA GLU A 204 29.94 -10.39 9.44
C GLU A 204 30.95 -9.26 9.21
N PRO A 205 30.70 -8.04 9.72
CA PRO A 205 31.77 -7.06 9.79
C PRO A 205 32.83 -7.66 10.72
N ASN A 206 33.98 -8.02 10.16
CA ASN A 206 35.13 -8.49 10.93
C ASN A 206 35.35 -7.54 12.12
N ALA A 207 35.41 -8.13 13.31
CA ALA A 207 35.77 -7.48 14.57
C ALA A 207 37.11 -6.75 14.49
#